data_AF-A0A1R3RTL3-F1
#
_entry.id   AF-A0A1R3RTL3-F1
#
_cell.length_a   1.000
_cell.length_b   1.000
_cell.length_c   1.000
_cell.angle_alpha   90.00
_cell.angle_beta   90.00
_cell.angle_gamma   90.00
#
_symmetry.space_group_name_H-M   'P 1'
#
loop_
_entity.id
_entity.type
_entity.pdbx_description
1 polymer ?
#
loop_
_entity_poly.entity_id
_entity_poly.type
_entity_poly.pdbx_seq_one_letter_code
_entity_poly.pdbx_strand_id
1 'polypeptide(L)'
;MAMNQIPGQNVYVGGILSLKNKAALERANITHVVSVLRLRPDDALFDSFQHHSIEVDDVDDENLLEHFPAAIKFIQSGLDAGGGVLVHCAMGKSRSATVCIAYLLHRQPSALTPESALAIIRQNRPLCEPNPGFMEQLSIYHQMGCPDDVVDHPIYSRWLYLREVEESVACGRAPELKSVLFEDEQPHQAQEPTGRMTEIKCRKCRCKLATTQFIIPHTSQKNSRTPADCAHVFLHPLTWMRPSLFPNAESDSLDSPYGSDAPLSGRLTCPNSSCGSNIGKFAWQGMQCSCGQWIVPAIGLAKARVDMFERANIGRGPGNLPAAMGICLPPGMRPNPVDENGRGNL
;
A
#
# COMPACT_ATOMS: atom_id res chain seq x y z
N MET A 1 33.66 -18.14 3.09
CA MET A 1 32.22 -17.95 3.41
C MET A 1 31.43 -18.98 2.63
N ALA A 2 30.67 -19.83 3.32
CA ALA A 2 29.90 -20.89 2.68
C ALA A 2 28.63 -20.33 2.00
N MET A 3 28.14 -21.03 0.98
CA MET A 3 26.73 -20.97 0.60
C MET A 3 25.96 -21.96 1.47
N ASN A 4 24.74 -21.62 1.87
CA ASN A 4 23.93 -22.44 2.77
C ASN A 4 22.59 -22.77 2.11
N GLN A 5 22.19 -24.03 2.18
CA GLN A 5 20.91 -24.49 1.66
C GLN A 5 19.77 -24.00 2.54
N ILE A 6 18.69 -23.51 1.95
CA ILE A 6 17.44 -23.24 2.65
C ILE A 6 16.78 -24.59 2.99
N PRO A 7 16.37 -24.83 4.25
CA PRO A 7 15.75 -26.09 4.65
C PRO A 7 14.59 -26.50 3.73
N GLY A 8 14.61 -27.75 3.26
CA GLY A 8 13.56 -28.32 2.42
C GLY A 8 13.53 -27.84 0.97
N GLN A 9 14.52 -27.05 0.52
CA GLN A 9 14.57 -26.50 -0.83
C GLN A 9 15.95 -26.70 -1.47
N ASN A 10 16.02 -26.91 -2.78
CA ASN A 10 17.30 -26.88 -3.52
C ASN A 10 17.73 -25.45 -3.88
N VAL A 11 17.51 -24.52 -2.94
CA VAL A 11 17.83 -23.10 -3.05
C VAL A 11 18.89 -22.76 -2.01
N TYR A 12 19.91 -22.04 -2.42
CA TYR A 12 21.08 -21.69 -1.60
C TYR A 12 21.20 -20.19 -1.48
N VAL A 13 21.57 -19.71 -0.29
CA VAL A 13 21.90 -18.31 -0.03
C VAL A 13 23.40 -18.15 0.24
N GLY A 14 24.03 -17.18 -0.41
CA GLY A 14 25.48 -17.00 -0.33
C GLY A 14 25.96 -15.57 -0.55
N GLY A 15 27.25 -15.35 -0.30
CA GLY A 15 27.93 -14.11 -0.69
C GLY A 15 28.64 -14.27 -2.04
N ILE A 16 29.20 -13.19 -2.57
CA ILE A 16 29.88 -13.20 -3.88
C ILE A 16 31.04 -14.20 -3.93
N LEU A 17 31.72 -14.44 -2.81
CA LEU A 17 32.82 -15.41 -2.73
C LEU A 17 32.34 -16.87 -2.91
N SER A 18 31.05 -17.16 -2.76
CA SER A 18 30.48 -18.48 -3.01
C SER A 18 30.65 -18.92 -4.47
N LEU A 19 30.64 -17.97 -5.42
CA LEU A 19 30.86 -18.23 -6.85
C LEU A 19 32.25 -18.78 -7.15
N LYS A 20 33.25 -18.48 -6.30
CA LYS A 20 34.62 -18.96 -6.49
C LYS A 20 34.81 -20.43 -6.07
N ASN A 21 33.84 -21.02 -5.38
CA ASN A 21 33.94 -22.39 -4.88
C ASN A 21 33.25 -23.39 -5.81
N LYS A 22 33.88 -23.69 -6.95
CA LYS A 22 33.36 -24.60 -7.98
C LYS A 22 32.94 -25.97 -7.42
N ALA A 23 33.78 -26.56 -6.56
CA ALA A 23 33.49 -27.86 -5.93
C ALA A 23 32.25 -27.84 -5.02
N ALA A 24 31.88 -26.69 -4.44
CA ALA A 24 30.63 -26.56 -3.70
C ALA A 24 29.42 -26.42 -4.64
N LEU A 25 29.55 -25.62 -5.71
CA LEU A 25 28.52 -25.44 -6.72
C LEU A 25 28.18 -26.76 -7.42
N GLU A 26 29.19 -27.53 -7.82
CA GLU A 26 29.03 -28.85 -8.45
C GLU A 26 28.34 -29.85 -7.51
N ARG A 27 28.77 -29.94 -6.24
CA ARG A 27 28.15 -30.84 -5.26
C ARG A 27 26.68 -30.52 -4.97
N ALA A 28 26.30 -29.25 -5.07
CA ALA A 28 24.93 -28.80 -4.90
C ALA A 28 24.13 -28.82 -6.23
N ASN A 29 24.72 -29.31 -7.32
CA ASN A 29 24.14 -29.30 -8.66
C ASN A 29 23.59 -27.91 -9.05
N ILE A 30 24.31 -26.84 -8.73
CA ILE A 30 23.87 -25.48 -9.06
C ILE A 30 23.86 -25.33 -10.58
N THR A 31 22.73 -24.87 -11.13
CA THR A 31 22.55 -24.61 -12.56
C THR A 31 22.10 -23.17 -12.83
N HIS A 32 21.49 -22.53 -11.84
CA HIS A 32 20.95 -21.18 -11.93
C HIS A 32 21.54 -20.30 -10.82
N VAL A 33 21.84 -19.05 -11.16
CA VAL A 33 22.39 -18.08 -10.23
C VAL A 33 21.59 -16.78 -10.31
N VAL A 34 21.14 -16.30 -9.16
CA VAL A 34 20.54 -14.97 -9.00
C VAL A 34 21.54 -14.06 -8.28
N SER A 35 21.95 -13.01 -8.96
CA SER A 35 22.84 -11.97 -8.44
C SER A 35 22.03 -10.75 -8.03
N VAL A 36 22.02 -10.42 -6.73
CA VAL A 36 21.35 -9.24 -6.18
C VAL A 36 22.41 -8.24 -5.69
N LEU A 37 23.04 -7.56 -6.62
CA LEU A 37 24.12 -6.59 -6.37
C LEU A 37 24.34 -5.72 -7.61
N ARG A 38 24.61 -4.42 -7.40
CA ARG A 38 25.01 -3.49 -8.47
C ARG A 38 26.42 -3.75 -9.02
N LEU A 39 27.32 -4.27 -8.19
CA LEU A 39 28.66 -4.68 -8.62
C LEU A 39 28.55 -5.85 -9.59
N ARG A 40 29.03 -5.68 -10.83
CA ARG A 40 29.12 -6.75 -11.82
C ARG A 40 30.40 -7.57 -11.60
N PRO A 41 30.30 -8.84 -11.17
CA PRO A 41 31.45 -9.73 -11.14
C PRO A 41 31.89 -10.06 -12.57
N ASP A 42 33.06 -10.68 -12.71
CA ASP A 42 33.55 -11.17 -14.00
C ASP A 42 32.54 -12.15 -14.63
N ASP A 43 32.12 -11.89 -15.87
CA ASP A 43 31.14 -12.69 -16.61
C ASP A 43 31.58 -14.16 -16.72
N ALA A 44 32.89 -14.41 -16.75
CA ALA A 44 33.46 -15.76 -16.78
C ALA A 44 33.10 -16.63 -15.55
N LEU A 45 32.63 -16.02 -14.45
CA LEU A 45 32.12 -16.75 -13.29
C LEU A 45 30.76 -17.41 -13.55
N PHE A 46 30.04 -16.95 -14.57
CA PHE A 46 28.66 -17.35 -14.86
C PHE A 46 28.51 -18.21 -16.11
N ASP A 47 29.56 -18.42 -16.91
CA ASP A 47 29.51 -19.17 -18.19
C ASP A 47 28.85 -20.56 -18.11
N SER A 48 28.93 -21.21 -16.94
CA SER A 48 28.37 -22.54 -16.69
C SER A 48 26.95 -22.54 -16.12
N PHE A 49 26.34 -21.37 -15.92
CA PHE A 49 25.06 -21.20 -15.23
C PHE A 49 24.11 -20.33 -16.03
N GLN A 50 22.81 -20.59 -15.90
CA GLN A 50 21.81 -19.58 -16.22
C GLN A 50 21.91 -18.46 -15.18
N HIS A 51 21.91 -17.20 -15.62
CA HIS A 51 22.17 -16.06 -14.74
C HIS A 51 21.06 -15.02 -14.83
N HIS A 52 20.56 -14.60 -13.67
CA HIS A 52 19.64 -13.48 -13.52
C HIS A 52 20.26 -12.42 -12.61
N SER A 53 20.42 -11.20 -13.13
CA SER A 53 21.04 -10.09 -12.40
C SER A 53 20.01 -9.03 -12.03
N ILE A 54 20.06 -8.60 -10.77
CA ILE A 54 19.24 -7.55 -10.18
C ILE A 54 20.19 -6.51 -9.57
N GLU A 55 20.22 -5.32 -10.16
CA GLU A 55 21.18 -4.26 -9.85
C GLU A 55 20.69 -3.36 -8.72
N VAL A 56 20.82 -3.84 -7.48
CA VAL A 56 20.33 -3.14 -6.27
C VAL A 56 21.41 -3.02 -5.19
N ASP A 57 21.50 -1.87 -4.53
CA ASP A 57 22.33 -1.63 -3.35
C ASP A 57 21.68 -2.07 -2.03
N ASP A 58 22.48 -2.17 -0.97
CA ASP A 58 22.00 -2.66 0.34
C ASP A 58 21.58 -1.51 1.26
N VAL A 59 20.66 -0.70 0.78
CA VAL A 59 20.12 0.48 1.47
C VAL A 59 18.58 0.36 1.54
N ASP A 60 17.97 1.07 2.48
CA ASP A 60 16.55 0.95 2.80
C ASP A 60 15.62 1.62 1.79
N ASP A 61 16.15 2.56 0.99
CA ASP A 61 15.48 3.25 -0.10
C ASP A 61 15.59 2.54 -1.47
N GLU A 62 16.23 1.37 -1.57
CA GLU A 62 16.24 0.62 -2.83
C GLU A 62 14.92 -0.15 -3.04
N ASN A 63 14.40 -0.18 -4.27
CA ASN A 63 13.17 -0.90 -4.61
C ASN A 63 13.49 -2.31 -5.13
N LEU A 64 13.43 -3.31 -4.25
CA LEU A 64 13.61 -4.71 -4.62
C LEU A 64 12.27 -5.42 -4.89
N LEU A 65 11.17 -4.85 -4.40
CA LEU A 65 9.81 -5.40 -4.48
C LEU A 65 9.36 -5.66 -5.93
N GLU A 66 9.64 -4.73 -6.85
CA GLU A 66 9.30 -4.88 -8.27
C GLU A 66 9.99 -6.08 -8.94
N HIS A 67 11.14 -6.50 -8.42
CA HIS A 67 11.94 -7.59 -8.99
C HIS A 67 11.51 -8.97 -8.49
N PHE A 68 10.69 -9.06 -7.44
CA PHE A 68 10.32 -10.33 -6.84
C PHE A 68 9.69 -11.32 -7.85
N PRO A 69 8.68 -10.95 -8.67
CA PRO A 69 8.07 -11.92 -9.56
C PRO A 69 9.04 -12.53 -10.58
N ALA A 70 9.88 -11.70 -11.20
CA ALA A 70 10.88 -12.16 -12.16
C ALA A 70 11.94 -13.07 -11.50
N ALA A 71 12.43 -12.68 -10.31
CA ALA A 71 13.40 -13.46 -9.56
C ALA A 71 12.85 -14.83 -9.13
N ILE A 72 11.62 -14.85 -8.61
CA ILE A 72 10.94 -16.07 -8.15
C ILE A 72 10.69 -17.00 -9.33
N LYS A 73 10.21 -16.49 -10.47
CA LYS A 73 10.03 -17.28 -11.69
C LYS A 73 11.33 -17.91 -12.16
N PHE A 74 12.44 -17.17 -12.10
CA PHE A 74 13.77 -17.69 -12.44
C PHE A 74 14.27 -18.74 -11.44
N ILE A 75 14.02 -18.56 -10.14
CA ILE A 75 14.32 -19.59 -9.13
C ILE A 75 13.51 -20.85 -9.43
N GLN A 76 12.21 -20.71 -9.72
CA GLN A 76 11.33 -21.84 -9.99
C GLN A 76 11.76 -22.60 -11.24
N SER A 77 12.15 -21.91 -12.33
CA SER A 77 12.63 -22.57 -13.55
C SER A 77 13.89 -23.42 -13.31
N GLY A 78 14.80 -22.97 -12.43
CA GLY A 78 15.99 -23.74 -12.08
C GLY A 78 15.69 -24.99 -11.27
N LEU A 79 14.70 -24.91 -10.39
CA LEU A 79 14.23 -26.05 -9.60
C LEU A 79 13.46 -27.06 -10.47
N ASP A 80 12.60 -26.58 -11.37
CA ASP A 80 11.81 -27.41 -12.28
C ASP A 80 12.71 -28.17 -13.28
N ALA A 81 13.87 -27.61 -13.63
CA ALA A 81 14.91 -28.27 -14.40
C ALA A 81 15.68 -29.35 -13.62
N GLY A 82 15.35 -29.58 -12.34
CA GLY A 82 16.05 -30.53 -11.45
C GLY A 82 17.40 -30.03 -10.94
N GLY A 83 17.69 -28.75 -11.13
CA GLY A 83 18.92 -28.10 -10.69
C GLY A 83 18.81 -27.46 -9.31
N GLY A 84 19.95 -27.00 -8.80
CA GLY A 84 20.03 -26.11 -7.64
C GLY A 84 20.13 -24.65 -8.06
N VAL A 85 19.62 -23.76 -7.21
CA VAL A 85 19.66 -22.31 -7.45
C VAL A 85 20.47 -21.63 -6.36
N LEU A 86 21.45 -20.82 -6.74
CA LEU A 86 22.19 -19.96 -5.81
C LEU A 86 21.68 -18.52 -5.92
N VAL A 87 21.14 -17.98 -4.84
CA VAL A 87 20.83 -16.56 -4.69
C VAL A 87 21.94 -15.92 -3.86
N HIS A 88 22.64 -14.94 -4.43
CA HIS A 88 23.74 -14.29 -3.74
C HIS A 88 23.71 -12.76 -3.86
N CYS A 89 24.33 -12.11 -2.89
CA CYS A 89 24.66 -10.68 -2.94
C CYS A 89 26.15 -10.51 -2.58
N ALA A 90 26.56 -9.39 -2.00
CA ALA A 90 27.93 -9.22 -1.52
C ALA A 90 28.25 -10.18 -0.35
N MET A 91 27.49 -10.11 0.74
CA MET A 91 27.74 -10.87 1.98
C MET A 91 26.82 -12.09 2.15
N GLY A 92 25.76 -12.20 1.36
CA GLY A 92 24.70 -13.18 1.59
C GLY A 92 23.90 -12.91 2.85
N LYS A 93 23.69 -11.63 3.20
CA LYS A 93 23.09 -11.20 4.48
C LYS A 93 21.69 -10.61 4.29
N SER A 94 21.60 -9.55 3.49
CA SER A 94 20.40 -8.72 3.34
C SER A 94 19.71 -8.98 1.99
N ARG A 95 20.08 -8.28 0.91
CA ARG A 95 19.54 -8.44 -0.47
C ARG A 95 19.19 -9.87 -0.92
N SER A 96 20.16 -10.79 -0.86
CA SER A 96 19.94 -12.18 -1.26
C SER A 96 18.98 -12.92 -0.33
N ALA A 97 19.03 -12.61 0.97
CA ALA A 97 18.09 -13.18 1.94
C ALA A 97 16.67 -12.64 1.67
N THR A 98 16.53 -11.36 1.32
CA THR A 98 15.25 -10.76 0.91
C THR A 98 14.61 -11.52 -0.26
N VAL A 99 15.35 -11.76 -1.34
CA VAL A 99 14.84 -12.53 -2.49
C VAL A 99 14.46 -13.96 -2.10
N CYS A 100 15.27 -14.61 -1.26
CA CYS A 100 14.94 -15.94 -0.75
C CYS A 100 13.66 -15.95 0.12
N ILE A 101 13.44 -14.91 0.94
CA ILE A 101 12.21 -14.77 1.73
C ILE A 101 11.02 -14.54 0.81
N ALA A 102 11.12 -13.64 -0.17
CA ALA A 102 10.07 -13.40 -1.15
C ALA A 102 9.66 -14.69 -1.87
N TYR A 103 10.62 -15.52 -2.27
CA TYR A 103 10.37 -16.84 -2.83
C TYR A 103 9.63 -17.79 -1.88
N LEU A 104 10.03 -17.86 -0.60
CA LEU A 104 9.32 -18.68 0.40
C LEU A 104 7.87 -18.20 0.62
N LEU A 105 7.68 -16.88 0.72
CA LEU A 105 6.35 -16.27 0.87
C LEU A 105 5.46 -16.57 -0.34
N HIS A 106 5.99 -16.43 -1.56
CA HIS A 106 5.24 -16.71 -2.78
C HIS A 106 4.79 -18.17 -2.89
N ARG A 107 5.60 -19.11 -2.40
CA ARG A 107 5.24 -20.53 -2.38
C ARG A 107 4.20 -20.90 -1.33
N GLN A 108 4.13 -20.16 -0.23
CA GLN A 108 3.25 -20.47 0.90
C GLN A 108 2.63 -19.20 1.50
N PRO A 109 1.88 -18.41 0.71
CA PRO A 109 1.46 -17.05 1.09
C PRO A 109 0.53 -17.03 2.30
N SER A 110 -0.19 -18.13 2.57
CA SER A 110 -1.08 -18.23 3.74
C SER A 110 -0.42 -18.84 4.97
N ALA A 111 0.78 -19.42 4.85
CA ALA A 111 1.42 -20.18 5.94
C ALA A 111 2.64 -19.46 6.54
N LEU A 112 3.26 -18.54 5.80
CA LEU A 112 4.49 -17.87 6.21
C LEU A 112 4.29 -16.35 6.27
N THR A 113 4.76 -15.75 7.35
CA THR A 113 5.05 -14.31 7.44
C THR A 113 6.51 -14.02 7.08
N PRO A 114 6.89 -12.78 6.73
CA PRO A 114 8.29 -12.40 6.48
C PRO A 114 9.25 -12.84 7.61
N GLU A 115 8.84 -12.70 8.86
CA GLU A 115 9.63 -13.07 10.04
C GLU A 115 9.81 -14.58 10.15
N SER A 116 8.74 -15.35 9.91
CA SER A 116 8.80 -16.81 9.95
C SER A 116 9.66 -17.38 8.82
N ALA A 117 9.60 -16.78 7.62
CA ALA A 117 10.43 -17.16 6.49
C ALA A 117 11.91 -16.80 6.73
N LEU A 118 12.20 -15.64 7.32
CA LEU A 118 13.54 -15.27 7.77
C LEU A 118 14.07 -16.27 8.82
N ALA A 119 13.23 -16.71 9.76
CA ALA A 119 13.60 -17.70 10.76
C ALA A 119 13.99 -19.05 10.13
N ILE A 120 13.32 -19.49 9.05
CA ILE A 120 13.67 -20.71 8.29
C ILE A 120 15.08 -20.58 7.68
N ILE A 121 15.37 -19.46 7.01
CA ILE A 121 16.70 -19.24 6.40
C ILE A 121 17.80 -19.20 7.48
N ARG A 122 17.51 -18.58 8.64
CA ARG A 122 18.45 -18.46 9.75
C ARG A 122 18.86 -19.79 10.37
N GLN A 123 18.11 -20.88 10.17
CA GLN A 123 18.50 -22.22 10.65
C GLN A 123 19.85 -22.66 10.08
N ASN A 124 20.08 -22.42 8.79
CA ASN A 124 21.33 -22.79 8.12
C ASN A 124 22.24 -21.57 7.84
N ARG A 125 21.74 -20.35 7.98
CA ARG A 125 22.53 -19.11 7.84
C ARG A 125 22.13 -18.04 8.87
N PRO A 126 22.60 -18.14 10.13
CA PRO A 126 22.17 -17.26 11.23
C PRO A 126 22.42 -15.76 11.02
N LEU A 127 23.41 -15.41 10.19
CA LEU A 127 23.78 -14.02 9.89
C LEU A 127 22.79 -13.29 8.97
N CYS A 128 21.83 -13.99 8.36
CA CYS A 128 20.83 -13.36 7.49
C CYS A 128 20.01 -12.32 8.27
N GLU A 129 19.93 -11.12 7.71
CA GLU A 129 19.28 -9.96 8.30
C GLU A 129 19.10 -8.94 7.18
N PRO A 130 17.95 -9.01 6.46
CA PRO A 130 17.52 -7.94 5.56
C PRO A 130 17.49 -6.60 6.28
N ASN A 131 17.80 -5.52 5.55
CA ASN A 131 17.64 -4.17 6.09
C ASN A 131 16.15 -3.85 6.36
N PRO A 132 15.84 -2.81 7.14
CA PRO A 132 14.47 -2.45 7.48
C PRO A 132 13.56 -2.18 6.26
N GLY A 133 14.05 -1.45 5.25
CA GLY A 133 13.28 -1.15 4.04
C GLY A 133 12.93 -2.41 3.24
N PHE A 134 13.83 -3.40 3.18
CA PHE A 134 13.54 -4.70 2.58
C PHE A 134 12.55 -5.53 3.40
N MET A 135 12.58 -5.45 4.73
CA MET A 135 11.56 -6.09 5.57
C MET A 135 10.17 -5.46 5.39
N GLU A 136 10.10 -4.15 5.21
CA GLU A 136 8.86 -3.46 4.85
C GLU A 136 8.34 -3.93 3.49
N GLN A 137 9.20 -3.97 2.46
CA GLN A 137 8.85 -4.46 1.12
C GLN A 137 8.33 -5.90 1.14
N LEU A 138 8.93 -6.79 1.94
CA LEU A 138 8.43 -8.16 2.13
C LEU A 138 7.05 -8.19 2.81
N SER A 139 6.82 -7.30 3.77
CA SER A 139 5.52 -7.17 4.44
C SER A 139 4.44 -6.68 3.47
N ILE A 140 4.78 -5.72 2.60
CA ILE A 140 3.92 -5.24 1.52
C ILE A 140 3.63 -6.36 0.53
N TYR A 141 4.66 -7.09 0.07
CA TYR A 141 4.49 -8.22 -0.83
C TYR A 141 3.53 -9.29 -0.27
N HIS A 142 3.70 -9.63 1.01
CA HIS A 142 2.81 -10.54 1.72
C HIS A 142 1.38 -9.98 1.85
N GLN A 143 1.23 -8.69 2.16
CA GLN A 143 -0.09 -8.03 2.23
C GLN A 143 -0.81 -8.02 0.87
N MET A 144 -0.06 -7.94 -0.23
CA MET A 144 -0.58 -8.05 -1.60
C MET A 144 -1.01 -9.48 -1.96
N GLY A 145 -0.76 -10.47 -1.10
CA GLY A 145 -1.02 -11.88 -1.38
C GLY A 145 0.04 -12.53 -2.28
N CYS A 146 1.24 -11.97 -2.33
CA CYS A 146 2.38 -12.44 -3.14
C CYS A 146 2.06 -12.62 -4.64
N PRO A 147 1.59 -11.56 -5.34
CA PRO A 147 1.15 -11.69 -6.72
C PRO A 147 2.30 -11.93 -7.70
N ASP A 148 1.95 -12.43 -8.88
CA ASP A 148 2.85 -12.55 -10.06
C ASP A 148 3.09 -11.20 -10.76
N ASP A 149 2.22 -10.22 -10.51
CA ASP A 149 2.36 -8.84 -10.98
C ASP A 149 2.29 -7.88 -9.78
N VAL A 150 3.43 -7.26 -9.51
CA VAL A 150 3.57 -6.30 -8.42
C VAL A 150 3.29 -4.88 -8.89
N VAL A 151 3.65 -4.55 -10.13
CA VAL A 151 3.71 -3.16 -10.62
C VAL A 151 2.31 -2.57 -10.77
N ASP A 152 1.36 -3.38 -11.24
CA ASP A 152 -0.03 -2.97 -11.43
C ASP A 152 -0.88 -3.06 -10.15
N HIS A 153 -0.28 -3.47 -9.02
CA HIS A 153 -1.03 -3.67 -7.78
C HIS A 153 -1.25 -2.36 -7.02
N PRO A 154 -2.49 -2.04 -6.57
CA PRO A 154 -2.80 -0.76 -5.91
C PRO A 154 -1.98 -0.44 -4.65
N ILE A 155 -1.67 -1.47 -3.84
CA ILE A 155 -0.82 -1.30 -2.65
C ILE A 155 0.60 -0.88 -3.05
N TYR A 156 1.14 -1.42 -4.13
CA TYR A 156 2.46 -1.09 -4.62
C TYR A 156 2.50 0.36 -5.16
N SER A 157 1.52 0.76 -5.98
CA SER A 157 1.40 2.14 -6.45
C SER A 157 1.29 3.14 -5.31
N ARG A 158 0.54 2.79 -4.24
CA ARG A 158 0.44 3.62 -3.03
C ARG A 158 1.75 3.70 -2.27
N TRP A 159 2.49 2.60 -2.15
CA TRP A 159 3.80 2.60 -1.49
C TRP A 159 4.80 3.47 -2.24
N LEU A 160 4.90 3.34 -3.57
CA LEU A 160 5.74 4.20 -4.40
C LEU A 160 5.38 5.69 -4.24
N TYR A 161 4.10 6.01 -4.24
CA TYR A 161 3.62 7.37 -4.02
C TYR A 161 4.06 7.94 -2.66
N LEU A 162 3.92 7.17 -1.58
CA LEU A 162 4.32 7.64 -0.24
C LEU A 162 5.83 7.87 -0.15
N ARG A 163 6.63 7.03 -0.81
CA ARG A 163 8.08 7.18 -0.90
C ARG A 163 8.49 8.44 -1.65
N GLU A 164 7.89 8.67 -2.81
CA GLU A 164 8.11 9.90 -3.59
C GLU A 164 7.77 11.16 -2.77
N VAL A 165 6.67 11.11 -2.01
CA VAL A 165 6.30 12.21 -1.10
C VAL A 165 7.40 12.43 -0.05
N GLU A 166 7.90 11.36 0.57
CA GLU A 166 8.96 11.42 1.56
C GLU A 166 10.26 11.99 0.98
N GLU A 167 10.70 11.52 -0.18
CA GLU A 167 11.89 11.99 -0.89
C GLU A 167 11.78 13.48 -1.28
N SER A 168 10.63 13.88 -1.81
CA SER A 168 10.34 15.29 -2.15
C SER A 168 10.39 16.18 -0.91
N VAL A 169 9.74 15.74 0.18
CA VAL A 169 9.68 16.43 1.46
C VAL A 169 11.04 16.55 2.13
N ALA A 170 11.88 15.51 2.05
CA ALA A 170 13.25 15.51 2.56
C ALA A 170 14.10 16.59 1.86
N CYS A 171 13.81 16.87 0.59
CA CYS A 171 14.42 17.96 -0.17
C CYS A 171 13.75 19.33 0.07
N GLY A 172 12.77 19.43 0.98
CA GLY A 172 12.03 20.66 1.24
C GLY A 172 11.10 21.07 0.11
N ARG A 173 10.62 20.13 -0.70
CA ARG A 173 9.71 20.38 -1.83
C ARG A 173 8.42 19.57 -1.71
N ALA A 174 7.37 20.04 -2.38
CA ALA A 174 6.18 19.22 -2.61
C ALA A 174 6.46 18.17 -3.71
N PRO A 175 5.76 17.03 -3.71
CA PRO A 175 5.84 16.06 -4.80
C PRO A 175 5.37 16.68 -6.11
N GLU A 176 5.83 16.14 -7.24
CA GLU A 176 5.40 16.58 -8.57
C GLU A 176 3.95 16.12 -8.85
N LEU A 177 3.19 16.91 -9.62
CA LEU A 177 1.77 16.59 -9.90
C LEU A 177 1.60 15.19 -10.51
N LYS A 178 2.50 14.78 -11.41
CA LYS A 178 2.46 13.47 -12.08
C LYS A 178 2.75 12.30 -11.14
N SER A 179 3.38 12.55 -9.99
CA SER A 179 3.74 11.52 -9.03
C SER A 179 2.73 11.39 -7.89
N VAL A 180 1.76 12.31 -7.78
CA VAL A 180 0.66 12.21 -6.82
C VAL A 180 -0.37 11.17 -7.25
N LEU A 181 -0.64 10.22 -6.35
CA LEU A 181 -1.71 9.24 -6.50
C LEU A 181 -3.06 9.85 -6.07
N PHE A 182 -3.91 10.17 -7.04
CA PHE A 182 -5.30 10.53 -6.77
C PHE A 182 -6.14 9.25 -6.62
N GLU A 183 -6.65 9.01 -5.42
CA GLU A 183 -7.28 7.74 -5.05
C GLU A 183 -8.63 7.52 -5.77
N ASP A 184 -9.29 8.60 -6.21
CA ASP A 184 -10.52 8.58 -7.02
C ASP A 184 -10.29 8.32 -8.51
N GLU A 185 -9.06 8.29 -8.99
CA GLU A 185 -8.70 7.98 -10.38
C GLU A 185 -8.28 6.51 -10.58
N GLN A 186 -8.17 5.74 -9.49
CA GLN A 186 -7.72 4.36 -9.51
C GLN A 186 -8.76 3.41 -10.18
N PRO A 187 -8.35 2.52 -11.10
CA PRO A 187 -9.26 1.69 -11.90
C PRO A 187 -10.03 0.63 -11.10
N HIS A 188 -9.58 0.28 -9.88
CA HIS A 188 -10.14 -0.82 -9.10
C HIS A 188 -11.31 -0.43 -8.16
N GLN A 189 -11.96 0.70 -8.38
CA GLN A 189 -13.19 1.07 -7.64
C GLN A 189 -14.42 0.30 -8.15
N ALA A 190 -14.52 -0.99 -7.81
CA ALA A 190 -15.69 -1.78 -8.16
C ALA A 190 -16.23 -2.66 -7.01
N GLN A 191 -16.01 -2.29 -5.75
CA GLN A 191 -16.83 -2.78 -4.65
C GLN A 191 -17.24 -1.61 -3.76
N GLU A 192 -18.47 -1.12 -3.99
CA GLU A 192 -19.18 -0.33 -2.99
C GLU A 192 -19.13 -1.12 -1.67
N PRO A 193 -18.57 -0.55 -0.60
CA PRO A 193 -18.45 -1.28 0.66
C PRO A 193 -19.86 -1.68 1.12
N THR A 194 -20.09 -2.99 1.23
CA THR A 194 -21.31 -3.52 1.87
C THR A 194 -21.25 -3.12 3.34
N GLY A 195 -21.98 -2.08 3.73
CA GLY A 195 -21.94 -1.59 5.11
C GLY A 195 -22.34 -0.12 5.30
N ARG A 196 -21.85 0.47 6.39
CA ARG A 196 -22.02 1.89 6.72
C ARG A 196 -21.01 2.71 5.93
N MET A 197 -21.51 3.59 5.06
CA MET A 197 -20.72 4.56 4.32
C MET A 197 -20.89 5.94 4.96
N THR A 198 -19.79 6.57 5.32
CA THR A 198 -19.71 7.95 5.76
C THR A 198 -19.53 8.84 4.55
N GLU A 199 -20.42 9.80 4.36
CA GLU A 199 -20.34 10.83 3.33
C GLU A 199 -19.96 12.17 3.99
N ILE A 200 -18.88 12.79 3.50
CA ILE A 200 -18.40 14.09 4.00
C ILE A 200 -18.85 15.18 3.01
N LYS A 201 -19.52 16.21 3.53
CA LYS A 201 -20.03 17.35 2.74
C LYS A 201 -19.52 18.67 3.29
N CYS A 202 -19.36 19.65 2.41
CA CYS A 202 -19.10 21.03 2.81
C CYS A 202 -20.27 21.57 3.65
N ARG A 203 -19.99 22.15 4.83
CA ARG A 203 -21.05 22.67 5.72
C ARG A 203 -21.81 23.86 5.15
N LYS A 204 -21.17 24.65 4.27
CA LYS A 204 -21.76 25.87 3.67
C LYS A 204 -22.68 25.57 2.49
N CYS A 205 -22.28 24.68 1.57
CA CYS A 205 -23.02 24.43 0.33
C CYS A 205 -23.47 22.98 0.13
N ARG A 206 -23.16 22.09 1.07
CA ARG A 206 -23.47 20.65 1.02
C ARG A 206 -22.88 19.88 -0.17
N CYS A 207 -21.92 20.46 -0.89
CA CYS A 207 -21.13 19.77 -1.91
C CYS A 207 -20.43 18.55 -1.31
N LYS A 208 -20.51 17.38 -1.96
CA LYS A 208 -19.85 16.14 -1.55
C LYS A 208 -18.34 16.27 -1.74
N LEU A 209 -17.58 15.98 -0.68
CA LEU A 209 -16.12 16.11 -0.66
C LEU A 209 -15.42 14.74 -0.66
N ALA A 210 -15.91 13.77 0.11
CA ALA A 210 -15.32 12.44 0.20
C ALA A 210 -16.31 11.41 0.76
N THR A 211 -15.97 10.13 0.62
CA THR A 211 -16.65 8.97 1.22
C THR A 211 -15.67 8.16 2.08
N THR A 212 -16.16 7.21 2.89
CA THR A 212 -15.34 6.39 3.81
C THR A 212 -14.08 5.80 3.18
N GLN A 213 -14.16 5.34 1.93
CA GLN A 213 -13.04 4.68 1.25
C GLN A 213 -11.79 5.56 1.08
N PHE A 214 -11.97 6.88 1.12
CA PHE A 214 -10.88 7.85 0.97
C PHE A 214 -10.35 8.36 2.31
N ILE A 215 -10.91 7.92 3.43
CA ILE A 215 -10.51 8.37 4.77
C ILE A 215 -9.29 7.59 5.24
N ILE A 216 -8.23 8.31 5.63
CA ILE A 216 -7.05 7.72 6.28
C ILE A 216 -7.39 7.46 7.75
N PRO A 217 -7.46 6.19 8.19
CA PRO A 217 -7.77 5.86 9.57
C PRO A 217 -6.61 6.27 10.48
N HIS A 218 -6.93 6.90 11.60
CA HIS A 218 -5.96 7.21 12.65
C HIS A 218 -6.67 7.17 13.99
N THR A 219 -6.04 6.55 14.99
CA THR A 219 -6.62 6.40 16.33
C THR A 219 -5.71 7.05 17.36
N SER A 220 -6.30 7.41 18.51
CA SER A 220 -5.53 7.81 19.68
C SER A 220 -4.53 6.71 20.06
N GLN A 221 -3.31 7.09 20.45
CA GLN A 221 -2.34 6.12 20.95
C GLN A 221 -2.95 5.36 22.15
N LYS A 222 -2.62 4.07 22.27
CA LYS A 222 -3.22 3.03 23.13
C LYS A 222 -3.37 3.35 24.64
N ASN A 223 -3.03 4.56 25.09
CA ASN A 223 -3.08 4.99 26.49
C ASN A 223 -4.18 6.02 26.84
N SER A 224 -5.04 6.47 25.90
CA SER A 224 -6.19 7.33 26.27
C SER A 224 -7.48 6.53 26.47
N ARG A 225 -8.04 6.59 27.68
CA ARG A 225 -9.34 5.99 28.06
C ARG A 225 -10.55 6.63 27.37
N THR A 226 -10.34 7.67 26.56
CA THR A 226 -11.37 8.34 25.76
C THR A 226 -11.03 8.21 24.27
N PRO A 227 -12.01 7.92 23.39
CA PRO A 227 -11.83 8.08 21.96
C PRO A 227 -11.46 9.54 21.68
N ALA A 228 -10.28 9.80 21.15
CA ALA A 228 -9.91 11.16 20.77
C ALA A 228 -10.83 11.60 19.62
N ASP A 229 -11.67 12.60 19.86
CA ASP A 229 -12.43 13.24 18.78
C ASP A 229 -11.47 14.15 17.99
N CYS A 230 -10.92 13.61 16.91
CA CYS A 230 -9.91 14.32 16.13
C CYS A 230 -10.50 15.58 15.47
N ALA A 231 -9.82 16.72 15.56
CA ALA A 231 -10.31 17.96 14.95
C ALA A 231 -10.36 17.93 13.41
N HIS A 232 -9.59 17.03 12.80
CA HIS A 232 -9.49 16.86 11.35
C HIS A 232 -9.84 15.43 10.95
N VAL A 233 -10.40 15.29 9.75
CA VAL A 233 -10.50 14.02 9.03
C VAL A 233 -9.46 14.05 7.93
N PHE A 234 -8.53 13.10 7.93
CA PHE A 234 -7.49 13.00 6.91
C PHE A 234 -7.97 12.14 5.76
N LEU A 235 -7.62 12.56 4.54
CA LEU A 235 -8.03 11.91 3.30
C LEU A 235 -6.79 11.57 2.47
N HIS A 236 -6.92 10.54 1.64
CA HIS A 236 -6.07 10.41 0.46
C HIS A 236 -6.28 11.61 -0.48
N PRO A 237 -5.30 11.98 -1.33
CA PRO A 237 -5.50 13.00 -2.35
C PRO A 237 -6.67 12.61 -3.27
N LEU A 238 -7.56 13.57 -3.53
CA LEU A 238 -8.68 13.43 -4.46
C LEU A 238 -8.57 14.43 -5.60
N THR A 239 -9.06 14.08 -6.78
CA THR A 239 -8.95 14.90 -8.01
C THR A 239 -9.40 16.35 -7.79
N TRP A 240 -10.49 16.56 -7.05
CA TRP A 240 -11.02 17.90 -6.79
C TRP A 240 -10.07 18.79 -5.96
N MET A 241 -9.11 18.21 -5.24
CA MET A 241 -8.11 18.94 -4.44
C MET A 241 -6.98 19.49 -5.30
N ARG A 242 -6.82 19.01 -6.55
CA ARG A 242 -5.72 19.37 -7.46
C ARG A 242 -5.47 20.88 -7.55
N PRO A 243 -6.47 21.77 -7.70
CA PRO A 243 -6.22 23.22 -7.76
C PRO A 243 -5.67 23.82 -6.46
N SER A 244 -5.95 23.20 -5.30
CA SER A 244 -5.38 23.63 -4.01
C SER A 244 -3.97 23.10 -3.79
N LEU A 245 -3.70 21.87 -4.23
CA LEU A 245 -2.39 21.21 -4.09
C LEU A 245 -1.37 21.73 -5.10
N PHE A 246 -1.84 22.07 -6.31
CA PHE A 246 -1.02 22.46 -7.47
C PHE A 246 -1.64 23.68 -8.17
N PRO A 247 -1.61 24.87 -7.54
CA PRO A 247 -2.27 26.07 -8.07
C PRO A 247 -1.69 26.57 -9.41
N ASN A 248 -0.43 26.23 -9.72
CA ASN A 248 0.29 26.69 -10.91
C ASN A 248 0.34 25.62 -12.04
N ALA A 249 -0.41 24.52 -11.90
CA ALA A 249 -0.32 23.39 -12.84
C ALA A 249 -0.71 23.73 -14.28
N GLU A 250 -1.55 24.75 -14.50
CA GLU A 250 -2.00 25.15 -15.85
C GLU A 250 -1.09 26.21 -16.50
N SER A 251 -0.27 26.91 -15.71
CA SER A 251 0.60 27.99 -16.18
C SER A 251 2.02 27.53 -16.51
N ASP A 252 2.46 26.41 -15.95
CA ASP A 252 3.81 25.90 -16.16
C ASP A 252 3.86 25.02 -17.40
N SER A 253 4.76 25.38 -18.34
CA SER A 253 5.10 24.52 -19.46
C SER A 253 5.62 23.18 -18.92
N LEU A 254 5.11 22.08 -19.47
CA LEU A 254 5.46 20.70 -19.10
C LEU A 254 6.98 20.39 -19.13
N ASP A 255 7.78 21.28 -19.74
CA ASP A 255 9.22 21.16 -19.96
C ASP A 255 10.10 22.01 -19.02
N SER A 256 9.56 22.59 -17.94
CA SER A 256 10.44 23.26 -16.96
C SER A 256 11.32 22.22 -16.25
N PRO A 257 12.67 22.31 -16.36
CA PRO A 257 13.58 21.37 -15.71
C PRO A 257 13.56 21.47 -14.18
N TYR A 258 12.95 22.52 -13.65
CA TYR A 258 12.58 22.67 -12.25
C TYR A 258 11.06 22.55 -12.21
N GLY A 259 10.53 21.41 -11.76
CA GLY A 259 9.10 21.15 -11.68
C GLY A 259 8.34 22.30 -10.99
N SER A 260 7.06 22.48 -11.32
CA SER A 260 6.22 23.54 -10.75
C SER A 260 6.37 23.59 -9.23
N ASP A 261 6.74 24.76 -8.67
CA ASP A 261 6.90 24.97 -7.22
C ASP A 261 5.52 24.87 -6.53
N ALA A 262 5.07 23.64 -6.33
CA ALA A 262 3.88 23.36 -5.55
C ALA A 262 4.16 23.70 -4.08
N PRO A 263 3.23 24.37 -3.39
CA PRO A 263 3.44 24.76 -2.01
C PRO A 263 3.54 23.52 -1.11
N LEU A 264 4.50 23.52 -0.18
CA LEU A 264 4.66 22.47 0.83
C LEU A 264 3.43 22.32 1.75
N SER A 265 2.68 23.39 1.95
CA SER A 265 1.44 23.39 2.74
C SER A 265 0.51 24.50 2.28
N GLY A 266 -0.79 24.34 2.55
CA GLY A 266 -1.78 25.30 2.09
C GLY A 266 -3.19 25.02 2.61
N ARG A 267 -4.15 25.77 2.09
CA ARG A 267 -5.58 25.67 2.45
C ARG A 267 -6.29 24.80 1.42
N LEU A 268 -7.27 24.02 1.88
CA LEU A 268 -8.20 23.32 1.01
C LEU A 268 -9.49 24.13 0.89
N THR A 269 -9.88 24.45 -0.34
CA THR A 269 -11.12 25.17 -0.66
C THR A 269 -12.18 24.24 -1.23
N CYS A 270 -13.45 24.56 -0.97
CA CYS A 270 -14.56 23.80 -1.50
C CYS A 270 -14.57 23.88 -3.05
N PRO A 271 -14.70 22.74 -3.76
CA PRO A 271 -14.65 22.72 -5.23
C PRO A 271 -15.89 23.33 -5.89
N ASN A 272 -16.96 23.60 -5.13
CA ASN A 272 -18.09 24.37 -5.64
C ASN A 272 -17.66 25.84 -5.86
N SER A 273 -17.63 26.25 -7.12
CA SER A 273 -17.21 27.59 -7.58
C SER A 273 -18.00 28.74 -6.94
N SER A 274 -19.27 28.52 -6.60
CA SER A 274 -20.11 29.49 -5.88
C SER A 274 -19.82 29.57 -4.37
N CYS A 275 -19.17 28.55 -3.80
CA CYS A 275 -18.97 28.43 -2.37
C CYS A 275 -17.62 29.02 -1.91
N GLY A 276 -16.54 28.54 -2.52
CA GLY A 276 -15.14 28.95 -2.26
C GLY A 276 -14.67 28.84 -0.80
N SER A 277 -15.45 28.23 0.11
CA SER A 277 -15.14 28.24 1.53
C SER A 277 -13.89 27.42 1.83
N ASN A 278 -13.06 27.90 2.75
CA ASN A 278 -12.00 27.09 3.35
C ASN A 278 -12.63 25.95 4.17
N ILE A 279 -12.33 24.70 3.79
CA ILE A 279 -12.83 23.47 4.39
C ILE A 279 -11.75 22.66 5.11
N GLY A 280 -10.48 23.06 5.00
CA GLY A 280 -9.38 22.29 5.54
C GLY A 280 -8.01 22.84 5.16
N LYS A 281 -6.99 22.00 5.32
CA LYS A 281 -5.60 22.33 4.99
C LYS A 281 -4.85 21.09 4.55
N PHE A 282 -3.73 21.30 3.88
CA PHE A 282 -2.77 20.25 3.56
C PHE A 282 -1.36 20.64 3.98
N ALA A 283 -0.53 19.64 4.24
CA ALA A 283 0.91 19.76 4.45
C ALA A 283 1.59 18.47 3.96
N TRP A 284 2.44 18.58 2.95
CA TRP A 284 3.21 17.45 2.40
C TRP A 284 4.19 16.89 3.43
N GLN A 285 4.80 17.78 4.22
CA GLN A 285 5.65 17.44 5.38
C GLN A 285 4.90 16.72 6.52
N GLY A 286 3.59 16.62 6.41
CA GLY A 286 2.73 16.06 7.43
C GLY A 286 2.33 17.03 8.53
N MET A 287 1.51 16.53 9.44
CA MET A 287 1.09 17.27 10.62
C MET A 287 0.72 16.31 11.75
N GLN A 288 0.91 16.75 12.99
CA GLN A 288 0.40 16.03 14.15
C GLN A 288 -1.11 16.21 14.28
N CYS A 289 -1.84 15.10 14.32
CA CYS A 289 -3.26 15.09 14.66
C CYS A 289 -3.45 15.36 16.16
N SER A 290 -4.63 15.85 16.56
CA SER A 290 -4.99 16.02 17.97
C SER A 290 -5.01 14.70 18.78
N CYS A 291 -4.99 13.55 18.11
CA CYS A 291 -4.81 12.25 18.77
C CYS A 291 -3.34 11.85 19.01
N GLY A 292 -2.38 12.69 18.60
CA GLY A 292 -0.94 12.48 18.74
C GLY A 292 -0.27 11.79 17.55
N GLN A 293 -1.02 11.16 16.64
CA GLN A 293 -0.49 10.52 15.43
C GLN A 293 0.07 11.56 14.44
N TRP A 294 1.25 11.31 13.89
CA TRP A 294 1.82 12.08 12.78
C TRP A 294 1.31 11.52 11.46
N ILE A 295 0.71 12.36 10.62
CA ILE A 295 0.12 11.95 9.34
C ILE A 295 0.93 12.56 8.20
N VAL A 296 1.40 11.75 7.25
CA VAL A 296 2.17 12.18 6.06
C VAL A 296 1.65 11.41 4.82
N PRO A 297 1.32 12.10 3.72
CA PRO A 297 1.05 13.54 3.66
C PRO A 297 -0.21 13.87 4.46
N ALA A 298 -0.24 15.05 5.06
CA ALA A 298 -1.39 15.49 5.83
C ALA A 298 -2.37 16.27 4.94
N ILE A 299 -3.43 15.63 4.46
CA ILE A 299 -4.51 16.30 3.71
C ILE A 299 -5.78 16.19 4.55
N GLY A 300 -6.11 17.27 5.28
CA GLY A 300 -7.09 17.23 6.36
C GLY A 300 -8.27 18.19 6.15
N LEU A 301 -9.48 17.65 6.22
CA LEU A 301 -10.71 18.43 6.33
C LEU A 301 -10.98 18.78 7.80
N ALA A 302 -11.26 20.06 8.08
CA ALA A 302 -11.59 20.50 9.44
C ALA A 302 -13.03 20.09 9.78
N LYS A 303 -13.23 19.27 10.82
CA LYS A 303 -14.58 18.79 11.22
C LYS A 303 -15.57 19.92 11.47
N ALA A 304 -15.11 21.08 11.97
CA ALA A 304 -15.97 22.25 12.17
C ALA A 304 -16.54 22.86 10.88
N ARG A 305 -15.93 22.57 9.72
CA ARG A 305 -16.25 23.13 8.39
C ARG A 305 -16.96 22.15 7.46
N VAL A 306 -17.14 20.89 7.89
CA VAL A 306 -17.77 19.83 7.11
C VAL A 306 -18.84 19.12 7.93
N ASP A 307 -19.79 18.50 7.25
CA ASP A 307 -20.79 17.62 7.86
C ASP A 307 -20.50 16.18 7.46
N MET A 308 -20.58 15.25 8.40
CA MET A 308 -20.36 13.82 8.19
C MET A 308 -21.70 13.09 8.37
N PHE A 309 -22.13 12.35 7.36
CA PHE A 309 -23.39 11.60 7.37
C PHE A 309 -23.11 10.11 7.24
N GLU A 310 -23.67 9.30 8.13
CA GLU A 310 -23.69 7.85 7.95
C GLU A 310 -24.87 7.44 7.07
N ARG A 311 -24.58 6.65 6.03
CA ARG A 311 -25.56 6.00 5.16
C ARG A 311 -25.39 4.49 5.31
N ALA A 312 -26.47 3.78 5.57
CA ALA A 312 -26.47 2.31 5.47
C ALA A 312 -26.72 1.94 4.00
N ASN A 313 -25.75 1.26 3.36
CA ASN A 313 -25.95 0.72 2.03
C ASN A 313 -26.69 -0.62 2.17
N ILE A 314 -28.02 -0.58 2.22
CA ILE A 314 -28.84 -1.80 2.16
C ILE A 314 -28.83 -2.23 0.69
N GLY A 315 -28.07 -3.28 0.39
CA GLY A 315 -28.02 -3.86 -0.96
C GLY A 315 -29.44 -4.13 -1.46
N ARG A 316 -29.78 -3.60 -2.65
CA ARG A 316 -31.00 -3.98 -3.36
C ARG A 316 -30.85 -5.43 -3.82
N GLY A 317 -31.23 -6.39 -2.98
CA GLY A 317 -31.49 -7.75 -3.42
C GLY A 317 -32.66 -7.78 -4.41
N PRO A 318 -32.69 -8.72 -5.36
CA PRO A 318 -33.81 -8.87 -6.28
C PRO A 318 -35.01 -9.41 -5.48
N GLY A 319 -35.89 -8.51 -5.01
CA GLY A 319 -37.12 -8.92 -4.33
C GLY A 319 -37.80 -7.91 -3.41
N ASN A 320 -37.14 -6.81 -3.00
CA ASN A 320 -37.80 -5.83 -2.12
C ASN A 320 -38.47 -4.71 -2.92
N LEU A 321 -39.80 -4.79 -3.01
CA LEU A 321 -40.66 -3.64 -3.34
C LEU A 321 -40.38 -2.50 -2.34
N PRO A 322 -40.37 -1.24 -2.78
CA PRO A 322 -40.14 -0.12 -1.87
C PRO A 322 -41.26 -0.07 -0.85
N ALA A 323 -40.90 -0.17 0.43
CA ALA A 323 -41.79 0.20 1.53
C ALA A 323 -42.29 1.61 1.27
N ALA A 324 -43.61 1.75 1.11
CA ALA A 324 -44.27 3.01 0.84
C ALA A 324 -43.77 4.09 1.81
N MET A 325 -43.34 5.22 1.26
CA MET A 325 -42.97 6.39 2.05
C MET A 325 -44.17 6.77 2.93
N GLY A 326 -43.99 6.68 4.25
CA GLY A 326 -45.00 7.08 5.22
C GLY A 326 -45.25 8.57 5.14
N ILE A 327 -46.27 8.97 4.37
CA ILE A 327 -46.84 10.31 4.44
C ILE A 327 -47.63 10.37 5.75
N CYS A 328 -47.15 11.17 6.71
CA CYS A 328 -47.92 11.48 7.92
C CYS A 328 -49.19 12.24 7.53
N LEU A 329 -50.35 11.60 7.68
CA LEU A 329 -51.65 12.27 7.54
C LEU A 329 -51.90 13.19 8.76
N PRO A 330 -52.47 14.40 8.54
CA PRO A 330 -52.77 15.34 9.61
C PRO A 330 -53.86 14.82 10.57
N PRO A 331 -53.95 15.37 11.80
CA PRO A 331 -54.82 14.83 12.85
C PRO A 331 -56.30 15.04 12.48
N GLY A 332 -57.04 13.95 12.27
CA GLY A 332 -58.48 13.98 11.98
C GLY A 332 -59.00 12.87 11.06
N MET A 333 -58.13 12.11 10.39
CA MET A 333 -58.53 11.06 9.44
C MET A 333 -58.06 9.64 9.83
N ARG A 334 -58.08 9.28 11.12
CA ARG A 334 -57.90 7.88 11.53
C ARG A 334 -59.26 7.17 11.58
N PRO A 335 -59.47 6.06 10.86
CA PRO A 335 -60.66 5.25 11.04
C PRO A 335 -60.62 4.55 12.41
N ASN A 336 -61.77 4.45 13.08
CA ASN A 336 -61.90 3.78 14.37
C ASN A 336 -61.60 2.27 14.26
N PRO A 337 -60.98 1.66 15.28
CA PRO A 337 -60.74 0.23 15.30
C PRO A 337 -62.06 -0.52 15.49
N VAL A 338 -62.27 -1.54 14.66
CA VAL A 338 -63.38 -2.49 14.76
C VAL A 338 -62.97 -3.59 15.73
N ASP A 339 -63.83 -3.87 16.72
CA ASP A 339 -63.74 -5.00 17.64
C ASP A 339 -63.84 -6.35 16.90
N GLU A 340 -62.89 -7.26 17.13
CA GLU A 340 -63.12 -8.69 16.92
C GLU A 340 -62.49 -9.52 18.06
N ASN A 341 -63.33 -9.80 19.06
CA ASN A 341 -63.22 -10.96 19.94
C ASN A 341 -63.59 -12.22 19.13
N GLY A 342 -62.69 -13.20 19.05
CA GLY A 342 -62.99 -14.49 18.41
C GLY A 342 -61.96 -15.58 18.72
N ARG A 343 -62.25 -16.40 19.74
CA ARG A 343 -61.48 -17.54 20.25
C ARG A 343 -61.28 -18.67 19.22
N GLY A 344 -60.19 -19.43 19.37
CA GLY A 344 -60.01 -20.75 18.72
C GLY A 344 -58.85 -21.58 19.30
N ASN A 345 -59.16 -22.37 20.33
CA ASN A 345 -58.57 -23.65 20.81
C ASN A 345 -57.07 -23.97 20.64
N LEU A 346 -56.37 -24.14 21.77
CA LEU A 346 -56.05 -25.44 22.39
C LEU A 346 -55.62 -25.26 23.86
#